data_AF-A0A847ANT8-F1
#
_entry.id   AF-A0A847ANT8-F1
#
_cell.length_a   1.000
_cell.length_b   1.000
_cell.length_c   1.000
_cell.angle_alpha   90.00
_cell.angle_beta   90.00
_cell.angle_gamma   90.00
#
_symmetry.space_group_name_H-M   'P 1'
#
loop_
_entity.id
_entity.type
_entity.pdbx_description
1 polymer ?
#
loop_
_entity_poly.entity_id
_entity_poly.type
_entity_poly.pdbx_seq_one_letter_code
_entity_poly.pdbx_strand_id
1 'polypeptide(L)' 'MKIFKKEVVDEKSSRIKKTLHHNSGGQKQSEQVLVPATMYTYHWHRRCKECGHEDYVV' A
#
# COMPACT_ATOMS: atom_id res chain seq x y z
N MET A 1 14.69 -8.07 -24.84
CA MET A 1 14.22 -6.93 -23.99
C MET A 1 13.08 -7.41 -23.07
N LYS A 2 12.97 -6.96 -21.81
CA LYS A 2 11.91 -7.40 -20.86
C LYS A 2 10.88 -6.28 -20.65
N ILE A 3 9.60 -6.64 -20.54
CA ILE A 3 8.51 -5.73 -20.16
C ILE A 3 8.18 -6.02 -18.70
N PHE A 4 8.07 -4.98 -17.87
CA PHE A 4 7.66 -5.11 -16.48
C PHE A 4 6.26 -4.51 -16.31
N LYS A 5 5.39 -5.20 -15.57
CA LYS A 5 4.06 -4.73 -15.21
C LYS A 5 3.85 -4.96 -13.72
N LYS A 6 3.36 -3.93 -13.03
CA LYS A 6 2.97 -4.01 -11.62
C LYS A 6 1.48 -4.28 -11.55
N GLU A 7 1.08 -5.31 -10.81
CA GLU A 7 -0.32 -5.67 -10.60
C GLU A 7 -0.61 -5.79 -9.10
N VAL A 8 -1.79 -5.31 -8.67
CA VAL A 8 -2.30 -5.55 -7.31
C VAL A 8 -2.88 -6.95 -7.29
N VAL A 9 -2.45 -7.77 -6.34
CA VAL A 9 -2.91 -9.16 -6.22
C VAL A 9 -3.70 -9.43 -4.94
N ASP A 10 -3.55 -8.57 -3.94
CA ASP A 10 -4.34 -8.61 -2.72
C ASP A 10 -4.56 -7.20 -2.18
N GLU A 11 -5.74 -7.00 -1.61
CA GLU A 11 -6.13 -5.77 -0.94
C GLU A 11 -6.74 -6.12 0.41
N LYS A 12 -6.06 -5.70 1.47
CA LYS A 12 -6.53 -5.88 2.84
C LYS A 12 -6.92 -4.53 3.44
N SER A 13 -8.21 -4.26 3.41
CA SER A 13 -8.79 -3.12 4.13
C SER A 13 -8.71 -3.37 5.65
N SER A 14 -8.06 -2.46 6.37
CA SER A 14 -7.98 -2.49 7.83
C SER A 14 -8.18 -1.09 8.43
N ARG A 15 -8.26 -1.01 9.75
CA ARG A 15 -8.31 0.26 10.49
C ARG A 15 -7.22 0.23 11.55
N ILE A 16 -6.44 1.29 11.64
CA ILE A 16 -5.42 1.46 12.68
C ILE A 16 -5.82 2.57 13.65
N LYS A 17 -5.50 2.39 14.93
CA LYS A 17 -5.65 3.45 15.92
C LYS A 17 -4.52 4.45 15.71
N LYS A 18 -4.87 5.71 15.47
CA LYS A 18 -3.90 6.80 15.36
C LYS A 18 -4.24 7.86 16.41
N THR A 19 -3.24 8.26 17.18
CA THR A 19 -3.35 9.42 18.07
C THR A 19 -3.09 10.66 17.25
N LEU A 20 -4.09 11.54 17.16
CA LEU A 20 -3.96 12.86 16.56
C LEU A 20 -3.69 13.87 17.66
N HIS A 21 -2.66 14.69 17.48
CA HIS A 21 -2.34 15.78 18.39
C HIS A 21 -2.74 17.10 17.74
N HIS A 22 -3.61 17.85 18.41
CA HIS A 22 -3.99 19.19 17.99
C HIS A 22 -3.49 20.20 19.02
N ASN A 23 -2.88 21.27 18.52
CA ASN A 23 -2.50 22.43 19.33
C ASN A 23 -3.57 23.50 19.11
N SER A 24 -4.45 23.68 20.09
CA SER A 24 -5.38 24.81 20.14
C SER A 24 -4.99 25.69 21.32
N GLY A 25 -4.58 26.93 21.05
CA GLY A 25 -4.33 27.93 22.09
C GLY A 25 -3.34 27.53 23.19
N GLY A 26 -2.30 26.75 22.88
CA GLY A 26 -1.26 26.37 23.85
C GLY A 26 -1.56 25.13 24.70
N GLN A 27 -2.76 24.53 24.60
CA GLN A 27 -3.06 23.22 25.17
C GLN A 27 -2.87 22.12 24.13
N LYS A 28 -2.08 21.09 24.48
CA LYS A 28 -1.94 19.86 23.70
C LYS A 28 -3.12 18.95 23.98
N GLN A 29 -4.03 18.81 23.02
CA GLN A 29 -5.10 17.81 23.08
C GLN A 29 -4.73 16.62 22.20
N SER A 30 -5.06 15.41 22.66
CA SER A 30 -4.83 14.18 21.92
C SER A 30 -6.13 13.38 21.79
N GLU A 31 -6.52 13.05 20.57
CA GLU A 31 -7.69 12.23 20.26
C GLU A 31 -7.24 10.91 19.62
N GLN A 32 -7.83 9.79 20.03
CA GLN A 32 -7.63 8.50 19.36
C GLN A 32 -8.69 8.31 18.29
N VAL A 33 -8.27 8.27 17.03
CA VAL A 33 -9.17 8.07 15.89
C VAL A 33 -8.81 6.79 15.16
N LEU A 34 -9.81 6.04 14.70
CA LEU A 34 -9.62 4.91 13.80
C LEU A 34 -9.47 5.45 12.38
N VAL A 35 -8.27 5.33 11.81
CA VAL A 35 -8.01 5.74 10.43
C VAL A 35 -8.00 4.52 9.50
N PRO A 36 -8.54 4.64 8.27
CA PRO A 36 -8.43 3.58 7.29
C PRO A 36 -6.96 3.29 6.99
N ALA A 37 -6.61 2.01 6.96
CA ALA A 37 -5.30 1.53 6.55
C ALA A 37 -5.52 0.37 5.59
N THR A 38 -5.50 0.67 4.30
CA THR A 38 -5.57 -0.36 3.25
C THR A 38 -4.15 -0.80 2.93
N MET A 39 -3.89 -2.09 3.05
CA MET A 39 -2.62 -2.71 2.66
C MET A 39 -2.80 -3.32 1.27
N TYR A 40 -1.91 -2.97 0.34
CA TYR A 40 -1.89 -3.50 -1.02
C TYR A 40 -0.69 -4.43 -1.19
N THR A 41 -0.95 -5.65 -1.65
CA THR A 41 0.10 -6.59 -2.07
C THR A 41 0.23 -6.51 -3.58
N TYR A 42 1.45 -6.39 -4.08
CA TYR A 42 1.72 -6.25 -5.50
C TYR A 42 2.62 -7.38 -6.00
N HIS A 43 2.39 -7.82 -7.22
CA HIS A 43 3.34 -8.64 -7.97
C HIS A 43 3.98 -7.81 -9.09
N TRP A 44 5.27 -8.06 -9.31
CA TRP A 44 5.98 -7.54 -10.46
C TRP A 44 6.08 -8.63 -11.51
N HIS A 45 5.23 -8.55 -12.52
CA HIS A 45 5.26 -9.44 -13.66
C HIS A 45 6.33 -8.97 -14.63
N ARG A 46 7.15 -9.90 -15.09
CA ARG A 46 8.13 -9.65 -16.15
C ARG A 46 7.81 -10.58 -17.32
N ARG A 47 7.76 -10.00 -18.52
CA ARG A 47 7.54 -10.71 -19.76
C ARG A 47 8.74 -10.58 -20.68
N CYS A 48 9.23 -11.69 -21.20
CA CYS A 48 10.21 -11.66 -22.28
C CYS A 48 9.55 -11.21 -23.59
N LYS A 49 10.09 -10.18 -24.25
CA LYS A 49 9.55 -9.72 -25.54
C LYS A 49 9.74 -10.73 -26.68
N GLU A 50 10.80 -11.53 -26.63
CA GLU A 50 11.18 -12.42 -27.74
C GLU A 50 10.37 -13.72 -27.73
N CYS A 51 10.28 -14.38 -26.58
CA CYS A 51 9.60 -15.67 -26.44
C CYS A 51 8.24 -15.61 -25.76
N GLY A 52 7.83 -14.43 -25.28
CA GLY A 52 6.53 -14.23 -24.63
C GLY A 52 6.37 -14.86 -23.24
N HIS A 53 7.38 -15.56 -22.73
CA HIS A 53 7.34 -16.15 -21.40
C HIS A 53 7.11 -15.09 -20.32
N GLU A 54 6.18 -15.37 -19.41
CA GLU A 54 5.78 -14.51 -18.29
C GLU A 54 6.09 -15.22 -16.97
N ASP A 55 6.74 -14.50 -16.07
CA ASP A 55 6.92 -14.89 -14.70
C ASP A 55 6.74 -13.68 -13.76
N TYR A 56 6.53 -13.91 -12.48
CA TYR A 56 6.35 -12.85 -11.50
C TYR A 56 7.37 -12.97 -10.38
N VAL A 57 7.74 -11.81 -9.84
CA VAL A 57 8.57 -11.69 -8.66
C VAL A 57 7.76 -10.98 -7.58
N VAL A 58 7.78 -11.54 -6.37
CA VAL A 58 7.12 -11.01 -5.16
C VAL A 58 8.01 -9.97 -4.51
#